data_AF-A0A0G1KUS3-F1
#
_entry.id   AF-A0A0G1KUS3-F1
#
_cell.length_a   1.000
_cell.length_b   1.000
_cell.length_c   1.000
_cell.angle_alpha   90.00
_cell.angle_beta   90.00
_cell.angle_gamma   90.00
#
_symmetry.space_group_name_H-M   'P 1'
#
loop_
_entity.id
_entity.type
_entity.pdbx_description
1 polymer ?
#
loop_
_entity_poly.entity_id
_entity_poly.type
_entity_poly.pdbx_seq_one_letter_code
_entity_poly.pdbx_strand_id
1 'polypeptide(L)'
;MGFRKVSIDISLTREDMAELLIDNKRVVALTSQNEAIAINGFGVHKMEPKLDGNGITHVFQSSVELKEEYIWCKVSLSTENGFRFIGQITYDSYLDDTCE
;
A
#
# COMPACT_ATOMS: atom_id res chain seq x y z
N MET A 1 5.25 5.97 24.88
CA MET A 1 4.22 6.56 24.00
C MET A 1 4.90 7.19 22.79
N GLY A 2 4.43 6.90 21.58
CA GLY A 2 5.01 7.47 20.37
C GLY A 2 4.52 6.81 19.10
N PHE A 3 4.70 7.52 17.99
CA PHE A 3 4.42 6.98 16.67
C PHE A 3 5.41 5.86 16.35
N ARG A 4 4.88 4.73 15.87
CA ARG A 4 5.66 3.64 15.30
C ARG A 4 5.31 3.49 13.84
N LYS A 5 6.34 3.24 13.03
CA LYS A 5 6.16 2.89 11.64
C LYS A 5 5.72 1.44 11.55
N VAL A 6 4.57 1.20 10.93
CA VAL A 6 4.00 -0.11 10.64
C VAL A 6 4.13 -0.35 9.14
N SER A 7 4.53 -1.56 8.76
CA SER A 7 4.55 -2.01 7.37
C SER A 7 3.70 -3.26 7.22
N ILE A 8 2.88 -3.31 6.17
CA ILE A 8 2.04 -4.45 5.81
C ILE A 8 2.43 -4.89 4.40
N ASP A 9 2.83 -6.15 4.26
CA ASP A 9 3.10 -6.74 2.96
C ASP A 9 1.79 -6.97 2.20
N ILE A 10 1.76 -6.53 0.94
CA ILE A 10 0.61 -6.66 0.05
C ILE A 10 1.03 -7.17 -1.32
N SER A 11 0.05 -7.74 -2.03
CA SER A 11 0.17 -8.06 -3.44
C SER A 11 -1.01 -7.49 -4.23
N LEU A 12 -0.71 -7.03 -5.45
CA LEU A 12 -1.68 -6.52 -6.41
C LEU A 12 -1.43 -7.17 -7.78
N THR A 13 -2.48 -7.32 -8.57
CA THR A 13 -2.35 -7.67 -9.98
C THR A 13 -2.01 -6.44 -10.82
N ARG A 14 -1.69 -6.66 -12.09
CA ARG A 14 -1.52 -5.57 -13.06
C ARG A 14 -2.81 -4.77 -13.27
N GLU A 15 -3.97 -5.42 -13.23
CA GLU A 15 -5.27 -4.77 -13.39
C GLU A 15 -5.54 -3.85 -12.21
N ASP A 16 -5.37 -4.35 -10.98
CA ASP A 16 -5.45 -3.58 -9.74
C ASP A 16 -4.57 -2.32 -9.78
N MET A 17 -3.33 -2.45 -10.26
CA MET A 17 -2.42 -1.32 -10.40
C MET A 17 -2.92 -0.27 -11.41
N ALA A 18 -3.51 -0.70 -12.53
CA ALA A 18 -4.08 0.21 -13.52
C ALA A 18 -5.33 0.91 -12.95
N GLU A 19 -6.20 0.16 -12.29
CA GLU A 19 -7.39 0.73 -11.63
C GLU A 19 -7.02 1.76 -10.57
N LEU A 20 -6.01 1.48 -9.76
CA LEU A 20 -5.58 2.35 -8.68
C LEU A 20 -4.85 3.61 -9.18
N LEU A 21 -3.92 3.45 -10.13
CA LEU A 21 -3.04 4.55 -10.55
C LEU A 21 -3.56 5.32 -11.75
N ILE A 22 -4.37 4.72 -12.63
CA ILE A 22 -4.82 5.33 -13.87
C ILE A 22 -6.30 5.72 -13.74
N ASP A 23 -7.14 4.78 -13.33
CA ASP A 23 -8.59 5.02 -13.21
C ASP A 23 -8.98 5.70 -11.90
N ASN A 24 -8.06 5.83 -10.95
CA ASN A 24 -8.28 6.38 -9.60
C ASN A 24 -9.37 5.62 -8.80
N LYS A 25 -9.53 4.32 -9.06
CA LYS A 25 -10.51 3.48 -8.37
C LYS A 25 -9.96 2.94 -7.05
N ARG A 26 -10.89 2.61 -6.16
CA ARG A 26 -10.59 1.83 -4.95
C ARG A 26 -10.35 0.37 -5.33
N VAL A 27 -9.28 -0.20 -4.79
CA VAL A 27 -8.82 -1.57 -5.07
C VAL A 27 -8.64 -2.32 -3.75
N VAL A 28 -8.90 -3.63 -3.75
CA VAL A 28 -8.71 -4.48 -2.58
C VAL A 28 -7.45 -5.33 -2.76
N ALA A 29 -6.43 -5.05 -1.95
CA ALA A 29 -5.20 -5.82 -1.89
C ALA A 29 -5.31 -6.96 -0.88
N LEU A 30 -4.60 -8.06 -1.15
CA LEU A 30 -4.43 -9.15 -0.18
C LEU A 30 -3.09 -9.00 0.54
N THR A 31 -3.14 -9.13 1.87
CA THR A 31 -1.95 -9.16 2.71
C THR A 31 -1.28 -10.53 2.68
N SER A 32 -0.04 -10.62 3.19
CA SER A 32 0.65 -11.91 3.41
C SER A 32 -0.07 -12.84 4.40
N GLN A 33 -0.97 -12.30 5.22
CA GLN A 33 -1.83 -13.04 6.16
C GLN A 33 -3.21 -13.37 5.57
N ASN A 34 -3.40 -13.11 4.26
CA ASN A 34 -4.64 -13.36 3.52
C ASN A 34 -5.82 -12.49 4.00
N GLU A 35 -5.52 -11.32 4.56
CA GLU A 35 -6.50 -10.30 4.92
C GLU A 35 -6.70 -9.32 3.75
N ALA A 36 -7.90 -8.74 3.65
CA ALA A 36 -8.22 -7.77 2.62
C ALA A 36 -7.99 -6.33 3.13
N ILE A 37 -7.25 -5.52 2.37
CA ILE A 37 -7.06 -4.09 2.63
C ILE A 37 -7.51 -3.30 1.42
N ALA A 38 -8.41 -2.34 1.62
CA ALA A 38 -8.79 -1.43 0.55
C ALA A 38 -7.81 -0.26 0.45
N ILE A 39 -7.30 -0.02 -0.75
CA ILE A 39 -6.42 1.11 -1.09
C ILE A 39 -7.20 2.05 -2.02
N ASN A 40 -7.23 3.34 -1.69
CA ASN A 40 -7.98 4.33 -2.46
C ASN A 40 -7.14 4.89 -3.62
N GLY A 41 -7.65 4.78 -4.85
CA GLY A 41 -7.07 5.44 -6.02
C GLY A 41 -7.28 6.96 -6.07
N PHE A 42 -8.19 7.51 -5.25
CA PHE A 42 -8.40 8.96 -5.17
C PHE A 42 -7.33 9.64 -4.33
N GLY A 43 -6.80 10.77 -4.83
CA GLY A 43 -5.78 11.55 -4.12
C GLY A 43 -4.40 10.89 -4.10
N VAL A 44 -4.13 9.94 -5.01
CA VAL A 44 -2.84 9.28 -5.10
C VAL A 44 -1.76 10.27 -5.55
N HIS A 45 -0.72 10.42 -4.73
CA HIS A 45 0.47 11.18 -5.09
C HIS A 45 1.58 10.23 -5.56
N LYS A 46 1.80 10.18 -6.87
CA LYS A 46 2.84 9.33 -7.48
C LYS A 46 4.21 9.96 -7.30
N MET A 47 5.17 9.15 -6.86
CA MET A 47 6.58 9.52 -6.80
C MET A 47 7.33 8.92 -8.00
N GLU A 48 8.54 9.40 -8.25
CA GLU A 48 9.40 8.80 -9.26
C GLU A 48 9.63 7.31 -8.95
N PRO A 49 9.42 6.41 -9.93
CA PRO A 49 9.73 5.00 -9.77
C PRO A 49 11.21 4.82 -9.44
N LYS A 50 11.49 3.89 -8.53
CA LYS A 50 12.87 3.55 -8.17
C LYS A 50 13.31 2.33 -8.96
N LEU A 51 14.46 2.44 -9.60
CA LEU A 51 15.19 1.30 -10.13
C LEU A 51 16.04 0.73 -8.98
N ASP A 52 15.75 -0.50 -8.58
CA ASP A 52 16.57 -1.27 -7.66
C ASP A 52 17.07 -2.55 -8.34
N GLY A 53 18.00 -3.27 -7.70
CA GLY A 53 18.58 -4.51 -8.25
C GLY A 53 17.56 -5.61 -8.57
N ASN A 54 16.29 -5.44 -8.18
CA ASN A 54 15.19 -6.37 -8.41
C ASN A 54 14.18 -5.85 -9.47
N GLY A 55 14.37 -4.66 -10.03
CA GLY A 55 13.56 -4.12 -11.12
C GLY A 55 13.02 -2.71 -10.87
N ILE A 56 11.80 -2.46 -11.33
CA ILE A 56 11.11 -1.18 -11.15
C ILE A 56 10.17 -1.28 -9.94
N THR A 57 10.38 -0.38 -8.99
CA THR A 57 9.55 -0.20 -7.80
C THR A 57 8.73 1.07 -7.94
N HIS A 58 7.41 0.91 -8.04
CA HIS A 58 6.44 1.99 -8.05
C HIS A 58 6.20 2.48 -6.62
N VAL A 59 6.35 3.79 -6.41
CA VAL A 59 6.16 4.41 -5.09
C VAL A 59 5.09 5.49 -5.20
N PHE A 60 4.12 5.47 -4.31
CA PHE A 60 3.08 6.49 -4.24
C PHE A 60 2.54 6.63 -2.81
N GLN A 61 1.89 7.75 -2.55
CA GLN A 61 1.13 7.97 -1.31
C GLN A 61 -0.36 7.85 -1.61
N SER A 62 -1.09 7.22 -0.71
CA SER A 62 -2.52 6.96 -0.82
C SER A 62 -3.14 6.83 0.57
N SER A 63 -4.46 6.76 0.65
CA SER A 63 -5.18 6.35 1.86
C SER A 63 -5.63 4.90 1.76
N VAL A 64 -5.58 4.20 2.88
CA VAL A 64 -6.10 2.84 3.03
C VAL A 64 -7.20 2.83 4.07
N GLU A 65 -8.15 1.92 3.91
CA GLU A 65 -9.16 1.64 4.93
C GLU A 65 -8.69 0.45 5.78
N LEU A 66 -8.40 0.72 7.05
CA LEU A 66 -7.95 -0.25 8.04
C LEU A 66 -8.83 -0.13 9.28
N LYS A 67 -9.54 -1.20 9.63
CA LYS A 67 -10.43 -1.24 10.82
C LYS A 67 -11.39 -0.03 10.88
N GLU A 68 -12.04 0.28 9.76
CA GLU A 68 -12.97 1.42 9.61
C GLU A 68 -12.33 2.81 9.68
N GLU A 69 -10.99 2.91 9.74
CA GLU A 69 -10.26 4.17 9.71
C GLU A 69 -9.56 4.39 8.36
N TYR A 70 -9.54 5.64 7.91
CA TYR A 70 -8.78 6.05 6.73
C TYR A 70 -7.38 6.52 7.14
N ILE A 71 -6.36 5.77 6.75
CA ILE A 71 -4.97 6.02 7.12
C ILE A 71 -4.18 6.45 5.90
N TRP A 72 -3.52 7.60 5.98
CA TRP A 72 -2.56 8.03 4.97
C TRP A 72 -1.28 7.20 5.07
N CYS A 73 -0.86 6.65 3.94
CA CYS A 73 0.24 5.70 3.87
C CYS A 73 1.08 5.92 2.62
N LYS A 74 2.31 5.39 2.69
CA LYS A 74 3.17 5.19 1.54
C LYS A 74 3.00 3.77 1.04
N VAL A 75 2.78 3.59 -0.24
CA VAL A 75 2.75 2.28 -0.91
C VAL A 75 3.99 2.15 -1.79
N SER A 76 4.65 1.00 -1.74
CA SER A 76 5.82 0.67 -2.56
C SER A 76 5.64 -0.72 -3.12
N LEU A 77 5.61 -0.84 -4.45
CA LEU A 77 5.27 -2.07 -5.16
C LEU A 77 6.27 -2.34 -6.28
N SER A 78 6.93 -3.49 -6.22
CA SER A 78 7.87 -3.98 -7.23
C SER A 78 7.21 -5.00 -8.14
N THR A 79 7.58 -5.00 -9.41
CA THR A 79 7.04 -5.97 -10.38
C THR A 79 7.60 -7.37 -10.12
N GLU A 80 6.72 -8.33 -9.88
CA GLU A 80 7.05 -9.76 -9.78
C GLU A 80 6.54 -10.49 -11.04
N ASN A 81 7.47 -11.06 -11.81
CA ASN A 81 7.20 -11.91 -12.98
C ASN A 81 6.34 -11.26 -14.09
N GLY A 82 6.19 -9.93 -14.11
CA GLY A 82 5.50 -9.16 -15.15
C GLY A 82 3.96 -9.12 -15.04
N PHE A 83 3.38 -9.87 -14.10
CA PHE A 83 1.91 -9.98 -13.93
C PHE A 83 1.44 -9.58 -12.53
N ARG A 84 2.32 -9.65 -11.53
CA ARG A 84 2.01 -9.30 -10.15
C ARG A 84 2.92 -8.17 -9.68
N PHE A 85 2.43 -7.46 -8.68
CA PHE A 85 3.16 -6.42 -7.98
C PHE A 85 3.14 -6.78 -6.51
N ILE A 86 4.31 -6.87 -5.90
CA ILE A 86 4.48 -7.20 -4.48
C ILE A 86 5.17 -6.04 -3.78
N GLY A 87 4.84 -5.82 -2.52
CA GLY A 87 5.52 -4.81 -1.73
C GLY A 87 4.76 -4.45 -0.48
N GLN A 88 4.82 -3.18 -0.08
CA GLN A 88 4.44 -2.78 1.26
C GLN A 88 3.61 -1.51 1.30
N ILE A 89 2.64 -1.51 2.22
CA ILE A 89 1.98 -0.31 2.73
C ILE A 89 2.68 0.07 4.04
N THR A 90 3.19 1.29 4.13
CA THR A 90 3.86 1.81 5.32
C THR A 90 3.16 3.05 5.83
N TYR A 91 2.79 3.06 7.10
CA TYR A 91 2.14 4.19 7.77
C TYR A 91 2.63 4.34 9.21
N ASP A 92 2.41 5.51 9.80
CA ASP A 92 2.70 5.75 11.20
C ASP A 92 1.44 5.50 12.03
N SER A 93 1.56 4.66 13.05
CA SER A 93 0.49 4.32 14.00
C SER A 93 0.86 4.83 15.39
N TYR A 94 -0.10 5.43 16.08
CA TYR A 94 0.06 5.79 17.49
C TYR A 94 -0.40 4.61 18.35
N LEU A 95 0.53 4.02 19.11
CA LEU A 95 0.18 3.02 20.12
C LEU A 95 -0.13 3.75 21.42
N ASP A 96 -1.40 3.70 21.80
CA ASP A 96 -1.85 4.08 23.14
C ASP A 96 -1.92 2.79 23.98
N ASP A 97 -0.97 2.59 24.89
CA ASP A 97 -0.94 1.45 25.82
C ASP A 97 -1.97 1.64 26.96
N THR A 98 -3.23 1.95 26.64
CA THR A 98 -4.31 2.16 27.63
C THR A 98 -5.30 1.01 27.75
N CYS A 99 -4.92 -0.19 27.30
CA CYS A 99 -5.68 -1.41 27.56
C CYS A 99 -4.75 -2.60 27.91
N GLU A 100 -4.18 -2.59 29.12
CA GLU A 100 -4.00 -3.81 29.94
C GLU A 100 -4.36 -3.50 31.40
#